data_AF-A0A968XRK7-F1
#
_entry.id   AF-A0A968XRK7-F1
#
_cell.length_a   1.000
_cell.length_b   1.000
_cell.length_c   1.000
_cell.angle_alpha   90.00
_cell.angle_beta   90.00
_cell.angle_gamma   90.00
#
_symmetry.space_group_name_H-M   'P 1'
#
loop_
_entity.id
_entity.type
_entity.pdbx_description
1 polymer ?
#
loop_
_entity_poly.entity_id
_entity_poly.type
_entity_poly.pdbx_seq_one_letter_code
_entity_poly.pdbx_strand_id
1 'polypeptide(L)'
;MKILIDTDQKTLVCESADGREELSLYSDRAFDLIAEQWVKVGWNQRYSYTFTWFGRPIIQLPEDMIRTQEVIHRVQPDVILETGVAHGGSLIFYASLCKALGKGRVIGVDIEIRPQNRRAIESHPLGSLITLVEGSSTAPATVAKAKIDRREIIS
;
A
#
# COMPACT_ATOMS: atom_id res chain seq x y z
N MET A 1 -6.22 6.69 26.19
CA MET A 1 -6.25 8.10 25.75
C MET A 1 -7.69 8.48 25.51
N LYS A 2 -8.11 9.66 25.99
CA LYS A 2 -9.44 10.23 25.76
C LYS A 2 -9.25 11.51 24.95
N ILE A 3 -10.05 11.67 23.89
CA ILE A 3 -10.06 12.87 23.04
C ILE A 3 -11.46 13.48 23.12
N LEU A 4 -11.53 14.77 23.40
CA LEU A 4 -12.74 15.58 23.31
C LEU A 4 -12.55 16.58 22.18
N ILE A 5 -13.45 16.56 21.20
CA ILE A 5 -13.48 17.51 20.08
C ILE A 5 -14.65 18.45 20.31
N ASP A 6 -14.38 19.76 20.41
CA ASP A 6 -15.39 20.80 20.45
C ASP A 6 -15.29 21.66 19.18
N THR A 7 -16.25 21.50 18.28
CA THR A 7 -16.28 22.21 17.01
C THR A 7 -16.74 23.66 17.13
N ASP A 8 -17.50 23.99 18.18
CA ASP A 8 -18.00 25.34 18.42
C ASP A 8 -16.89 26.22 18.98
N GLN A 9 -16.15 25.70 19.96
CA GLN A 9 -14.97 26.36 20.54
C GLN A 9 -13.70 26.16 19.70
N LYS A 10 -13.74 25.25 18.71
CA LYS A 10 -12.60 24.89 17.85
C LYS A 10 -11.40 24.40 18.68
N THR A 11 -11.66 23.58 19.69
CA THR A 11 -10.64 23.00 20.56
C THR A 11 -10.62 21.49 20.49
N LEU A 12 -9.44 20.92 20.75
CA LEU A 12 -9.25 19.50 21.00
C LEU A 12 -8.58 19.34 22.36
N VAL A 13 -9.18 18.54 23.24
CA VAL A 13 -8.60 18.18 24.53
C VAL A 13 -8.20 16.71 24.50
N CYS A 14 -6.92 16.43 24.74
CA CYS A 14 -6.38 15.09 24.86
C CYS A 14 -6.03 14.80 26.32
N GLU A 15 -6.52 13.69 26.86
CA GLU A 15 -6.18 13.19 28.20
C GLU A 15 -5.51 11.82 28.08
N SER A 16 -4.28 11.72 28.60
CA SER A 16 -3.46 10.51 28.60
C SER A 16 -2.79 10.28 29.97
N ALA A 17 -1.99 9.22 30.09
CA ALA A 17 -1.19 8.98 31.30
C ALA A 17 -0.16 10.11 31.56
N ASP A 18 0.26 10.81 30.49
CA ASP A 18 1.26 11.87 30.54
C ASP A 18 0.66 13.25 30.88
N GLY A 19 -0.68 13.34 30.99
CA GLY A 19 -1.39 14.56 31.37
C GLY A 19 -2.51 14.95 30.41
N ARG A 20 -2.97 16.20 30.57
CA ARG A 20 -4.01 16.84 29.75
C ARG A 20 -3.38 17.91 28.87
N GLU A 21 -3.66 17.84 27.57
CA GLU A 21 -3.24 18.81 26.56
C GLU A 21 -4.48 19.43 25.92
N GLU A 22 -4.52 20.75 25.78
CA GLU A 22 -5.58 21.48 25.06
C GLU A 22 -4.97 22.19 23.85
N LEU A 23 -5.54 21.94 22.68
CA LEU A 23 -5.04 22.35 21.38
C LEU A 23 -6.12 23.10 20.60
N SER A 24 -5.69 23.99 19.71
CA SER A 24 -6.55 24.44 18.60
C SER A 24 -6.90 23.24 17.73
N LEU A 25 -8.19 23.04 17.44
CA LEU A 25 -8.70 21.90 16.65
C LEU A 25 -8.06 21.84 15.25
N TYR A 26 -7.71 22.98 14.68
CA TYR A 26 -7.14 23.10 13.34
C TYR A 26 -5.61 23.29 13.35
N SER A 27 -4.95 22.89 14.44
CA SER A 27 -3.49 22.83 14.49
C SER A 27 -2.97 21.50 13.93
N ASP A 28 -1.72 21.50 13.45
CA ASP A 28 -1.03 20.28 12.98
C ASP A 28 -1.06 19.17 14.05
N ARG A 29 -0.83 19.54 15.32
CA ARG A 29 -0.84 18.58 16.43
C ARG A 29 -2.21 17.95 16.66
N ALA A 30 -3.30 18.72 16.54
CA ALA A 30 -4.65 18.19 16.66
C ALA A 30 -5.00 17.28 15.48
N PHE A 31 -4.60 17.66 14.26
CA PHE A 31 -4.75 16.83 13.08
C PHE A 31 -4.06 15.47 13.26
N ASP A 32 -2.80 15.44 13.72
CA ASP A 32 -2.04 14.21 13.95
C ASP A 32 -2.76 13.27 14.94
N LEU A 33 -3.26 13.81 16.05
CA LEU A 33 -3.97 13.04 17.08
C LEU A 33 -5.28 12.42 16.54
N ILE A 34 -6.04 13.18 15.75
CA ILE A 34 -7.27 12.71 15.11
C ILE A 34 -6.94 11.67 14.04
N ALA A 35 -5.96 11.95 13.18
CA ALA A 35 -5.53 11.07 12.10
C ALA A 35 -5.06 9.72 12.64
N GLU A 36 -4.35 9.69 13.76
CA GLU A 36 -3.96 8.45 14.43
C GLU A 36 -5.18 7.59 14.82
N GLN A 37 -6.24 8.21 15.34
CA GLN A 37 -7.47 7.48 15.67
C GLN A 37 -8.22 7.04 14.43
N TRP A 38 -8.27 7.89 13.39
CA TRP A 38 -8.87 7.53 12.11
C TRP A 38 -8.20 6.30 11.50
N VAL A 39 -6.85 6.24 11.48
CA VAL A 39 -6.11 5.07 11.00
C VAL A 39 -6.49 3.82 11.81
N LYS A 40 -6.39 3.89 13.14
CA LYS A 40 -6.66 2.74 14.03
C LYS A 40 -8.09 2.21 13.89
N VAL A 41 -9.08 3.10 13.96
CA VAL A 41 -10.49 2.75 13.84
C VAL A 41 -10.79 2.27 12.42
N GLY A 42 -10.23 2.92 11.40
CA GLY A 42 -10.38 2.54 10.00
C GLY A 42 -9.89 1.13 9.70
N TRP A 43 -8.73 0.75 10.25
CA TRP A 43 -8.24 -0.64 10.18
C TRP A 43 -9.18 -1.63 10.86
N ASN A 44 -9.68 -1.30 12.06
CA ASN A 44 -10.61 -2.16 12.79
C ASN A 44 -11.94 -2.35 12.05
N GLN A 45 -12.42 -1.29 11.38
CA GLN A 45 -13.60 -1.33 10.51
C GLN A 45 -13.33 -1.92 9.13
N ARG A 46 -12.09 -2.39 8.87
CA ARG A 46 -11.65 -2.93 7.58
C ARG A 46 -11.90 -1.97 6.41
N TYR A 47 -11.81 -0.66 6.65
CA TYR A 47 -12.05 0.36 5.63
C TYR A 47 -11.16 0.17 4.39
N SER A 48 -9.86 -0.09 4.60
CA SER A 48 -8.88 -0.36 3.54
C SER A 48 -9.16 -1.62 2.71
N TYR A 49 -10.04 -2.51 3.16
CA TYR A 49 -10.42 -3.74 2.44
C TYR A 49 -11.59 -3.53 1.47
N THR A 50 -12.20 -2.34 1.48
CA THR A 50 -13.39 -2.03 0.66
C THR A 50 -13.04 -1.56 -0.75
N PHE A 51 -11.77 -1.25 -1.00
CA PHE A 51 -11.32 -0.69 -2.28
C PHE A 51 -10.91 -1.77 -3.27
N THR A 52 -11.10 -1.45 -4.55
CA THR A 52 -10.60 -2.27 -5.66
C THR A 52 -9.87 -1.40 -6.67
N TRP A 53 -8.91 -1.99 -7.37
CA TRP A 53 -8.26 -1.40 -8.54
C TRP A 53 -8.45 -2.33 -9.73
N PHE A 54 -9.07 -1.83 -10.81
CA PHE A 54 -9.54 -2.63 -11.95
C PHE A 54 -10.29 -3.92 -11.52
N GLY A 55 -11.14 -3.81 -10.49
CA GLY A 55 -11.94 -4.93 -9.99
C GLY A 55 -11.18 -5.95 -9.11
N ARG A 56 -9.90 -5.71 -8.78
CA ARG A 56 -9.13 -6.52 -7.83
C ARG A 56 -9.01 -5.84 -6.47
N PRO A 57 -9.29 -6.54 -5.34
CA PRO A 57 -9.13 -5.96 -4.01
C PRO A 57 -7.70 -5.47 -3.76
N ILE A 58 -7.59 -4.26 -3.23
CA ILE A 58 -6.32 -3.61 -2.87
C ILE A 58 -6.40 -3.18 -1.40
N ILE A 59 -5.44 -3.63 -0.58
CA ILE A 59 -5.43 -3.38 0.87
C ILE A 59 -4.48 -2.23 1.16
N GLN A 60 -4.83 -1.04 0.64
CA GLN A 60 -4.08 0.20 0.80
C GLN A 60 -5.07 1.35 0.94
N LEU A 61 -4.70 2.41 1.66
CA LEU A 61 -5.54 3.61 1.72
C LEU A 61 -5.41 4.39 0.41
N PRO A 62 -6.48 5.08 -0.05
CA PRO A 62 -6.42 5.90 -1.25
C PRO A 62 -5.31 6.96 -1.20
N GLU A 63 -5.03 7.55 -0.03
CA GLU A 63 -3.95 8.53 0.10
C GLU A 63 -2.57 7.90 -0.08
N ASP A 64 -2.38 6.65 0.38
CA ASP A 64 -1.14 5.89 0.16
C ASP A 64 -0.96 5.62 -1.34
N MET A 65 -2.03 5.23 -2.03
CA MET A 65 -1.98 4.97 -3.47
C MET A 65 -1.55 6.21 -4.25
N ILE A 66 -2.11 7.39 -3.96
CA ILE A 66 -1.71 8.65 -4.62
C ILE A 66 -0.24 8.98 -4.32
N ARG A 67 0.19 8.89 -3.06
CA ARG A 67 1.60 9.14 -2.70
C ARG A 67 2.55 8.16 -3.37
N THR A 68 2.20 6.88 -3.44
CA THR A 68 2.99 5.88 -4.15
C THR A 68 3.06 6.17 -5.64
N GLN A 69 1.95 6.61 -6.26
CA GLN A 69 1.94 7.05 -7.64
C GLN A 69 2.90 8.22 -7.88
N GLU A 70 2.89 9.24 -7.02
CA GLU A 70 3.82 10.38 -7.13
C GLU A 70 5.29 9.94 -7.02
N VAL A 71 5.60 9.01 -6.11
CA VAL A 71 6.94 8.44 -5.97
C VAL A 71 7.34 7.68 -7.24
N ILE A 72 6.46 6.83 -7.77
CA ILE A 72 6.72 6.07 -9.02
C ILE A 72 6.93 7.04 -10.19
N HIS A 73 6.12 8.08 -10.30
CA HIS A 73 6.26 9.08 -11.36
C HIS A 73 7.57 9.87 -11.23
N ARG A 74 7.99 10.23 -10.01
CA ARG A 74 9.24 10.96 -9.80
C ARG A 74 10.48 10.07 -10.03
N VAL A 75 10.45 8.84 -9.55
CA VAL A 75 11.60 7.92 -9.57
C VAL A 75 11.74 7.21 -10.93
N GLN A 76 10.64 7.02 -11.65
CA GLN A 76 10.60 6.27 -12.92
C GLN A 76 11.30 4.91 -12.81
N PRO A 77 10.91 4.02 -11.87
CA PRO A 77 11.61 2.78 -11.61
C PRO A 77 11.51 1.79 -12.78
N ASP A 78 12.57 1.02 -13.01
CA ASP A 78 12.55 -0.08 -13.99
C ASP A 78 11.91 -1.36 -13.40
N VAL A 79 11.95 -1.51 -12.08
CA VAL A 79 11.35 -2.63 -11.35
C VAL A 79 10.77 -2.14 -10.03
N ILE A 80 9.53 -2.53 -9.75
CA ILE A 80 8.87 -2.36 -8.45
C ILE A 80 8.80 -3.75 -7.80
N LEU A 81 9.38 -3.89 -6.62
CA LEU A 81 9.34 -5.13 -5.84
C LEU A 81 8.39 -4.94 -4.65
N GLU A 82 7.38 -5.81 -4.56
CA GLU A 82 6.42 -5.82 -3.45
C GLU A 82 6.51 -7.15 -2.69
N THR A 83 6.57 -7.08 -1.36
CA THR A 83 6.51 -8.25 -0.48
C THR A 83 5.15 -8.28 0.23
N GLY A 84 4.38 -9.34 -0.01
CA GLY A 84 2.97 -9.44 0.31
C GLY A 84 2.13 -9.19 -0.94
N VAL A 85 1.55 -10.25 -1.51
CA VAL A 85 0.70 -10.20 -2.70
C VAL A 85 -0.78 -10.16 -2.33
N ALA A 86 -1.19 -10.90 -1.30
CA ALA A 86 -2.59 -11.03 -0.89
C ALA A 86 -3.52 -11.32 -2.10
N HIS A 87 -4.39 -10.37 -2.47
CA HIS A 87 -5.32 -10.48 -3.60
C HIS A 87 -4.76 -10.00 -4.95
N GLY A 88 -3.60 -9.34 -4.94
CA GLY A 88 -2.90 -8.82 -6.11
C GLY A 88 -3.30 -7.42 -6.58
N GLY A 89 -4.21 -6.71 -5.89
CA GLY A 89 -4.69 -5.40 -6.34
C GLY A 89 -3.59 -4.33 -6.42
N SER A 90 -2.65 -4.32 -5.48
CA SER A 90 -1.48 -3.44 -5.48
C SER A 90 -0.55 -3.73 -6.67
N LEU A 91 -0.31 -5.00 -6.99
CA LEU A 91 0.45 -5.38 -8.18
C LEU A 91 -0.22 -4.88 -9.48
N ILE A 92 -1.55 -5.01 -9.59
CA ILE A 92 -2.30 -4.47 -10.73
C ILE A 92 -2.20 -2.93 -10.75
N PHE A 93 -2.25 -2.29 -9.59
CA PHE A 93 -2.07 -0.85 -9.46
C PHE A 93 -0.71 -0.39 -9.99
N TYR A 94 0.38 -0.95 -9.49
CA TYR A 94 1.72 -0.61 -9.96
C TYR A 94 1.93 -0.94 -11.43
N ALA A 95 1.43 -2.09 -11.91
CA ALA A 95 1.51 -2.46 -13.32
C ALA A 95 0.76 -1.48 -14.22
N SER A 96 -0.37 -0.93 -13.77
CA SER A 96 -1.11 0.10 -14.52
C SER A 96 -0.32 1.40 -14.66
N LEU A 97 0.44 1.78 -13.62
CA LEU A 97 1.33 2.94 -13.65
C LEU A 97 2.53 2.69 -14.57
N CYS A 98 3.17 1.51 -14.48
CA CYS A 98 4.22 1.11 -15.40
C CYS A 98 3.74 1.16 -16.86
N LYS A 99 2.53 0.64 -17.13
CA LYS A 99 1.92 0.69 -18.46
C LYS A 99 1.72 2.11 -18.95
N ALA A 100 1.20 3.00 -18.10
CA ALA A 100 0.97 4.40 -18.44
C ALA A 100 2.27 5.18 -18.72
N LEU A 101 3.34 4.87 -17.98
CA LEU A 101 4.66 5.45 -18.19
C LEU A 101 5.39 4.85 -19.40
N GLY A 102 4.89 3.75 -19.97
CA GLY A 102 5.55 3.01 -21.04
C GLY A 102 6.83 2.29 -20.60
N LYS A 103 7.08 2.16 -19.29
CA LYS A 103 8.27 1.51 -18.73
C LYS A 103 8.01 0.89 -17.37
N GLY A 104 8.92 0.00 -16.98
CA GLY A 104 8.90 -0.65 -15.69
C GLY A 104 8.00 -1.88 -15.64
N ARG A 105 8.10 -2.62 -14.54
CA ARG A 105 7.32 -3.82 -14.26
C ARG A 105 7.30 -4.10 -12.75
N VAL A 106 6.54 -5.10 -12.35
CA VAL A 106 6.29 -5.44 -10.95
C VAL A 106 6.74 -6.87 -10.66
N ILE A 107 7.37 -7.09 -9.51
CA ILE A 107 7.65 -8.41 -8.96
C ILE A 107 6.91 -8.50 -7.61
N GLY A 108 5.97 -9.43 -7.51
CA GLY A 108 5.25 -9.73 -6.27
C GLY A 108 5.85 -10.95 -5.59
N VAL A 109 6.23 -10.83 -4.32
CA VAL A 109 6.77 -11.91 -3.49
C VAL A 109 5.79 -12.21 -2.37
N ASP A 110 5.35 -13.46 -2.22
CA ASP A 110 4.55 -13.88 -1.06
C ASP A 110 5.01 -15.26 -0.59
N ILE A 111 4.86 -15.54 0.71
CA ILE A 111 5.14 -16.86 1.26
C ILE A 111 4.21 -17.92 0.66
N GLU A 112 2.98 -17.52 0.33
CA GLU A 112 1.97 -18.37 -0.30
C GLU A 112 1.11 -17.53 -1.25
N ILE A 113 1.12 -17.85 -2.55
CA ILE A 113 0.24 -17.20 -3.53
C ILE A 113 -0.89 -18.17 -3.87
N ARG A 114 -2.02 -17.99 -3.19
CA ARG A 114 -3.19 -18.87 -3.35
C ARG A 114 -3.56 -19.04 -4.84
N PRO A 115 -3.85 -20.27 -5.32
CA PRO A 115 -4.02 -20.56 -6.75
C PRO A 115 -5.07 -19.71 -7.48
N GLN A 116 -6.14 -19.31 -6.79
CA GLN A 116 -7.15 -18.41 -7.34
C GLN A 116 -6.64 -16.98 -7.54
N ASN A 117 -5.81 -16.47 -6.63
CA ASN A 117 -5.23 -15.13 -6.75
C ASN A 117 -4.15 -15.12 -7.82
N ARG A 118 -3.29 -16.14 -7.86
CA ARG A 118 -2.31 -16.34 -8.94
C ARG A 118 -2.97 -16.28 -10.31
N ARG A 119 -3.98 -17.14 -10.54
CA ARG A 119 -4.72 -17.18 -11.82
C ARG A 119 -5.35 -15.84 -12.16
N ALA A 120 -5.93 -15.14 -11.18
CA ALA A 120 -6.56 -13.83 -11.40
C ALA A 120 -5.56 -12.73 -11.76
N ILE A 121 -4.33 -12.79 -11.22
CA ILE A 121 -3.25 -11.84 -11.55
C ILE A 121 -2.69 -12.15 -12.94
N GLU A 122 -2.35 -13.41 -13.20
CA GLU A 122 -1.72 -13.86 -14.45
C GLU A 122 -2.67 -13.70 -15.65
N SER A 123 -3.99 -13.87 -15.46
CA SER A 123 -4.98 -13.66 -16.52
C SER A 123 -5.42 -12.21 -16.72
N HIS A 124 -5.03 -11.29 -15.82
CA HIS A 124 -5.38 -9.88 -15.94
C HIS A 124 -4.70 -9.27 -17.17
N PRO A 125 -5.31 -8.29 -17.88
CA PRO A 125 -4.68 -7.61 -19.02
C PRO A 125 -3.30 -6.99 -18.72
N LEU A 126 -3.02 -6.70 -17.45
CA LEU A 126 -1.74 -6.16 -16.97
C LEU A 126 -0.79 -7.24 -16.41
N GLY A 127 -1.20 -8.51 -16.40
CA GLY A 127 -0.44 -9.63 -15.83
C GLY A 127 0.92 -9.83 -16.50
N SER A 128 1.07 -9.47 -17.77
CA SER A 128 2.35 -9.52 -18.50
C SER A 128 3.43 -8.59 -17.92
N LEU A 129 3.06 -7.59 -17.12
CA LEU A 129 3.98 -6.70 -16.42
C LEU A 129 4.30 -7.19 -15.00
N ILE A 130 3.81 -8.36 -14.60
CA ILE A 130 3.88 -8.85 -13.22
C ILE A 130 4.55 -10.22 -13.21
N THR A 131 5.61 -10.35 -12.41
CA THR A 131 6.23 -11.64 -12.09
C THR A 131 5.90 -12.02 -10.66
N LEU A 132 5.45 -13.26 -10.44
CA LEU A 132 5.07 -13.77 -9.12
C LEU A 132 6.10 -14.77 -8.60
N VAL A 133 6.74 -14.44 -7.48
CA VAL A 133 7.71 -15.30 -6.80
C VAL A 133 7.10 -15.81 -5.51
N GLU A 134 6.89 -17.12 -5.42
CA GLU A 134 6.42 -17.75 -4.19
C GLU A 134 7.60 -18.20 -3.32
N GLY A 135 7.58 -17.78 -2.05
CA GLY A 135 8.59 -18.05 -1.05
C GLY A 135 8.71 -16.93 -0.02
N SER A 136 9.32 -17.23 1.13
CA SER A 136 9.60 -16.22 2.15
C SER A 136 10.47 -15.09 1.59
N SER A 137 10.06 -13.83 1.77
CA SER A 137 10.79 -12.65 1.31
C SER A 137 12.14 -12.46 1.99
N THR A 138 12.36 -13.14 3.13
CA THR A 138 13.63 -13.11 3.87
C THR A 138 14.54 -14.29 3.53
N ALA A 139 14.07 -15.28 2.77
CA ALA A 139 14.89 -16.43 2.40
C ALA A 139 15.90 -16.07 1.29
N PRO A 140 17.19 -16.44 1.42
CA PRO A 140 18.21 -16.15 0.41
C PRO A 140 17.85 -16.65 -1.00
N ALA A 141 17.17 -17.81 -1.10
CA ALA A 141 16.74 -18.37 -2.37
C ALA A 141 15.67 -17.50 -3.07
N THR A 142 14.70 -16.97 -2.32
CA THR A 142 13.67 -16.07 -2.86
C THR A 142 14.28 -14.75 -3.33
N VAL A 143 15.19 -14.18 -2.52
CA VAL A 143 15.93 -12.97 -2.89
C VAL A 143 16.76 -13.20 -4.15
N ALA A 144 17.38 -14.37 -4.30
CA ALA A 144 18.12 -14.73 -5.51
C ALA A 144 17.21 -14.79 -6.74
N LYS A 145 16.02 -15.43 -6.63
CA LYS A 145 15.02 -15.47 -7.71
C LYS A 145 14.58 -14.08 -8.15
N ALA A 146 14.18 -13.22 -7.20
CA ALA A 146 13.76 -11.86 -7.49
C ALA A 146 14.88 -11.01 -8.14
N LYS A 147 16.17 -11.30 -7.83
CA LYS A 147 17.33 -10.67 -8.48
C LYS A 147 17.62 -11.21 -9.87
N ILE A 148 17.39 -12.50 -10.14
CA ILE A 148 17.59 -13.09 -11.47
C ILE A 148 16.57 -12.53 -12.44
N ASP A 149 15.31 -12.45 -12.02
CA ASP A 149 14.25 -11.88 -12.85
C ASP A 149 14.60 -10.44 -13.26
N ARG A 150 15.37 -9.68 -12.45
CA ARG A 150 15.92 -8.36 -12.81
C ARG A 150 16.82 -8.37 -14.06
N ARG A 151 17.58 -9.45 -14.28
CA ARG A 151 18.66 -9.52 -15.28
C ARG A 151 18.23 -9.99 -16.67
N GLU A 152 17.18 -10.80 -16.79
CA GLU A 152 16.68 -11.30 -18.10
C GLU A 152 16.07 -10.21 -19.01
N ILE A 153 16.27 -8.92 -18.69
CA ILE A 153 15.61 -7.76 -19.31
C ILE A 153 16.61 -6.71 -19.82
N ILE A 154 17.93 -6.91 -19.64
CA ILE A 154 18.97 -6.02 -20.20
C ILE A 154 19.62 -6.62 -21.47
N SER A 155 19.20 -7.81 -21.91
CA SER A 155 19.60 -8.43 -23.19
C SER A 155 18.49 -8.36 -24.22
#